data_AF-A0A257H144-F1
#
_entry.id   AF-A0A257H144-F1
#
_cell.length_a   1.000
_cell.length_b   1.000
_cell.length_c   1.000
_cell.angle_alpha   90.00
_cell.angle_beta   90.00
_cell.angle_gamma   90.00
#
_symmetry.space_group_name_H-M   'P 1'
#
loop_
_entity.id
_entity.type
_entity.pdbx_description
1 polymer ?
#
loop_
_entity_poly.entity_id
_entity_poly.type
_entity_poly.pdbx_seq_one_letter_code
_entity_poly.pdbx_strand_id
1 'polypeptide(L)'
;MGCFYANSKHNEAQVLTLRVERSKPFGYFMRASTAFSKEAGYADQNWFQKAAVLTGYWALQYLDISDPPISEDRLNADNLFNDSISAMILNRDDALKYGIEHQRQIDAHLFSLGFMRVTLPNAKEWIPGKHAANRLANSGKNLNFLTIPLQTIHQKFLDEIFTKFIPQSTLPLARFFYFYQVIELLMEEIADASINASLARLTEYKENHNASLFRKEAQALQGAFKESARLNKLFGLPKNLPQEFSLLKAACEKTLRSIGSTIGNNTAELLYDVRNQMFHNYRFSGAAFEDSLPEINELLEVVIPDLLIEVLAKRSHIAVEAVVHLTMVDVASSEMSFGQFLS
;
A
#
# COMPACT_ATOMS: atom_id res chain seq x y z
N MET A 1 -1.64 -5.64 -20.06
CA MET A 1 -1.30 -4.29 -19.57
C MET A 1 0.14 -4.31 -19.11
N GLY A 2 0.96 -3.34 -19.53
CA GLY A 2 2.36 -3.21 -19.11
C GLY A 2 2.53 -2.01 -18.19
N CYS A 3 3.37 -2.12 -17.17
CA CYS A 3 3.70 -1.02 -16.26
C CYS A 3 5.12 -1.19 -15.73
N PHE A 4 5.76 -0.09 -15.35
CA PHE A 4 7.17 -0.09 -14.96
C PHE A 4 7.37 0.26 -13.50
N TYR A 5 8.37 -0.37 -12.92
CA TYR A 5 8.75 -0.20 -11.53
C TYR A 5 10.27 -0.12 -11.39
N ALA A 6 10.76 0.72 -10.48
CA ALA A 6 12.17 0.78 -10.11
C ALA A 6 12.44 -0.05 -8.85
N ASN A 7 13.52 -0.83 -8.90
CA ASN A 7 14.13 -1.51 -7.75
C ASN A 7 15.57 -1.92 -8.11
N SER A 8 16.55 -1.27 -7.47
CA SER A 8 17.98 -1.55 -7.67
C SER A 8 18.43 -2.95 -7.23
N LYS A 9 17.66 -3.62 -6.36
CA LYS A 9 18.00 -4.92 -5.75
C LYS A 9 17.43 -6.13 -6.50
N HIS A 10 16.51 -5.95 -7.44
CA HIS A 10 15.95 -7.04 -8.23
C HIS A 10 16.99 -7.56 -9.22
N ASN A 11 17.30 -8.86 -9.29
CA ASN A 11 18.38 -9.38 -10.15
C ASN A 11 17.94 -9.49 -11.63
N GLU A 12 18.84 -9.18 -12.56
CA GLU A 12 18.62 -9.25 -14.01
C GLU A 12 18.25 -10.63 -14.56
N ALA A 13 18.72 -11.71 -13.93
CA ALA A 13 18.34 -13.06 -14.35
C ALA A 13 16.96 -13.50 -13.82
N GLN A 14 16.32 -12.71 -12.96
CA GLN A 14 15.07 -13.09 -12.31
C GLN A 14 13.86 -12.61 -13.10
N VAL A 15 13.05 -13.57 -13.53
CA VAL A 15 11.65 -13.35 -13.89
C VAL A 15 10.78 -13.88 -12.76
N LEU A 16 9.98 -12.99 -12.19
CA LEU A 16 9.03 -13.28 -11.14
C LEU A 16 7.65 -13.51 -11.76
N THR A 17 6.98 -14.54 -11.27
CA THR A 17 5.64 -14.90 -11.71
C THR A 17 4.61 -14.28 -10.76
N LEU A 18 3.57 -13.65 -11.29
CA LEU A 18 2.57 -12.94 -10.50
C LEU A 18 1.35 -13.82 -10.28
N ARG A 19 0.95 -13.97 -9.03
CA ARG A 19 -0.13 -14.86 -8.59
C ARG A 19 -0.99 -14.19 -7.53
N VAL A 20 -2.21 -14.70 -7.37
CA VAL A 20 -3.04 -14.44 -6.19
C VAL A 20 -3.15 -15.77 -5.47
N GLU A 21 -2.59 -15.86 -4.27
CA GLU A 21 -2.49 -17.12 -3.52
C GLU A 21 -1.88 -18.27 -4.37
N ARG A 22 -2.52 -19.45 -4.39
CA ARG A 22 -2.06 -20.63 -5.14
C ARG A 22 -2.60 -20.69 -6.57
N SER A 23 -3.09 -19.57 -7.10
CA SER A 23 -3.72 -19.52 -8.42
C SER A 23 -2.72 -19.70 -9.58
N LYS A 24 -3.27 -19.81 -10.79
CA LYS A 24 -2.46 -19.77 -12.01
C LYS A 24 -1.85 -18.38 -12.17
N PRO A 25 -0.63 -18.28 -12.72
CA PRO A 25 -0.02 -16.99 -13.04
C PRO A 25 -0.93 -16.08 -13.83
N PHE A 26 -1.10 -14.84 -13.39
CA PHE A 26 -1.83 -13.80 -14.14
C PHE A 26 -0.89 -12.79 -14.81
N GLY A 27 0.41 -12.89 -14.58
CA GLY A 27 1.39 -11.99 -15.16
C GLY A 27 2.82 -12.35 -14.82
N TYR A 28 3.74 -11.51 -15.29
CA TYR A 28 5.17 -11.65 -15.12
C TYR A 28 5.79 -10.30 -14.77
N PHE A 29 6.88 -10.35 -14.02
CA PHE A 29 7.65 -9.18 -13.61
C PHE A 29 9.13 -9.49 -13.85
N MET A 30 9.80 -8.65 -14.62
CA MET A 30 11.18 -8.88 -15.08
C MET A 30 11.91 -7.56 -15.22
N ARG A 31 13.25 -7.54 -15.16
CA ARG A 31 13.99 -6.32 -15.54
C ARG A 31 13.69 -5.97 -16.99
N ALA A 32 13.65 -4.67 -17.28
CA ALA A 32 13.39 -4.18 -18.63
C ALA A 32 14.51 -4.60 -19.58
N SER A 33 15.78 -4.59 -19.15
CA SER A 33 16.93 -5.07 -19.95
C SER A 33 16.77 -6.55 -20.34
N THR A 34 16.30 -7.40 -19.42
CA THR A 34 16.09 -8.84 -19.66
C THR A 34 15.14 -9.10 -20.83
N ALA A 35 14.14 -8.24 -21.04
CA ALA A 35 13.21 -8.34 -22.16
C ALA A 35 13.92 -8.33 -23.54
N PHE A 36 15.09 -7.72 -23.63
CA PHE A 36 15.85 -7.56 -24.87
C PHE A 36 17.08 -8.47 -24.93
N SER A 37 17.35 -9.25 -23.87
CA SER A 37 18.45 -10.20 -23.84
C SER A 37 18.11 -11.49 -24.57
N LYS A 38 19.00 -11.90 -25.48
CA LYS A 38 18.94 -13.21 -26.16
C LYS A 38 19.41 -14.37 -25.29
N GLU A 39 20.05 -14.08 -24.16
CA GLU A 39 20.63 -15.07 -23.25
C GLU A 39 19.69 -15.37 -22.06
N ALA A 40 18.54 -14.70 -21.99
CA ALA A 40 17.54 -14.98 -20.98
C ALA A 40 17.06 -16.44 -21.11
N GLY A 41 17.07 -17.19 -20.01
CA GLY A 41 16.63 -18.60 -19.99
C GLY A 41 15.16 -18.84 -20.38
N TYR A 42 14.40 -17.79 -20.69
CA TYR A 42 13.02 -17.83 -21.15
C TYR A 42 12.84 -17.26 -22.58
N ALA A 43 13.93 -16.94 -23.30
CA ALA A 43 13.88 -16.31 -24.63
C ALA A 43 13.02 -17.07 -25.66
N ASP A 44 13.00 -18.40 -25.57
CA ASP A 44 12.22 -19.27 -26.45
C ASP A 44 10.74 -19.42 -26.04
N GLN A 45 10.34 -18.85 -24.89
CA GLN A 45 8.96 -18.94 -24.41
C GLN A 45 8.07 -17.90 -25.07
N ASN A 46 6.95 -18.33 -25.67
CA ASN A 46 6.00 -17.44 -26.36
C ASN A 46 5.49 -16.30 -25.46
N TRP A 47 5.17 -16.59 -24.19
CA TRP A 47 4.73 -15.54 -23.25
C TRP A 47 5.81 -14.49 -22.99
N PHE A 48 7.09 -14.89 -22.97
CA PHE A 48 8.22 -14.00 -22.72
C PHE A 48 8.45 -13.10 -23.94
N GLN A 49 8.38 -13.66 -25.15
CA GLN A 49 8.46 -12.88 -26.39
C GLN A 49 7.33 -11.83 -26.47
N LYS A 50 6.09 -12.18 -26.10
CA LYS A 50 4.98 -11.23 -25.99
C LYS A 50 5.26 -10.13 -24.96
N ALA A 51 5.77 -10.52 -23.79
CA ALA A 51 6.13 -9.58 -22.74
C ALA A 51 7.23 -8.60 -23.22
N ALA A 52 8.23 -9.10 -23.93
CA ALA A 52 9.30 -8.29 -24.50
C ALA A 52 8.81 -7.28 -25.55
N VAL A 53 7.96 -7.72 -26.47
CA VAL A 53 7.33 -6.82 -27.46
C VAL A 53 6.52 -5.72 -26.77
N LEU A 54 5.75 -6.07 -25.74
CA LEU A 54 4.97 -5.09 -24.98
C LEU A 54 5.86 -4.10 -24.22
N THR A 55 6.95 -4.57 -23.60
CA THR A 55 7.95 -3.71 -22.95
C THR A 55 8.55 -2.72 -23.93
N GLY A 56 8.98 -3.19 -25.11
CA GLY A 56 9.54 -2.35 -26.17
C GLY A 56 8.53 -1.34 -26.73
N TYR A 57 7.30 -1.78 -27.02
CA TYR A 57 6.23 -0.90 -27.48
C TYR A 57 5.93 0.21 -26.48
N TRP A 58 5.85 -0.12 -25.19
CA TRP A 58 5.68 0.89 -24.15
C TRP A 58 6.89 1.83 -24.08
N ALA A 59 8.13 1.34 -24.15
CA ALA A 59 9.33 2.18 -24.17
C ALA A 59 9.26 3.27 -25.25
N LEU A 60 8.84 2.88 -26.45
CA LEU A 60 8.71 3.75 -27.61
C LEU A 60 7.66 4.85 -27.43
N GLN A 61 6.61 4.63 -26.63
CA GLN A 61 5.61 5.67 -26.35
C GLN A 61 6.15 6.83 -25.49
N TYR A 62 7.24 6.60 -24.75
CA TYR A 62 7.85 7.60 -23.85
C TYR A 62 9.12 8.23 -24.42
N LEU A 63 9.57 7.79 -25.59
CA LEU A 63 10.59 8.47 -26.35
C LEU A 63 10.00 9.73 -26.96
N ASP A 64 10.41 10.89 -26.48
CA ASP A 64 10.13 12.15 -27.15
C ASP A 64 10.96 12.17 -28.44
N ILE A 65 10.33 11.90 -29.58
CA ILE A 65 10.97 11.81 -30.90
C ILE A 65 11.45 13.20 -31.39
N SER A 66 11.23 14.25 -30.60
CA SER A 66 11.65 15.62 -30.89
C SER A 66 13.17 15.78 -31.01
N ASP A 67 13.96 14.92 -30.36
CA ASP A 67 15.42 14.88 -30.48
C ASP A 67 15.88 13.41 -30.57
N PRO A 68 15.79 12.80 -31.76
CA PRO A 68 16.07 11.39 -31.89
C PRO A 68 17.55 11.13 -31.62
N PRO A 69 17.92 10.15 -30.78
CA PRO A 69 19.27 9.60 -30.77
C PRO A 69 19.44 8.70 -32.02
N ILE A 70 19.08 9.21 -33.20
CA ILE A 70 19.25 8.55 -34.49
C ILE A 70 20.55 9.08 -35.09
N SER A 71 21.67 8.83 -34.42
CA SER A 71 22.96 8.82 -35.10
C SER A 71 23.28 7.44 -35.66
N GLU A 72 22.54 6.41 -35.25
CA GLU A 72 22.68 5.03 -35.72
C GLU A 72 21.29 4.46 -36.05
N ASP A 73 21.19 3.65 -37.11
CA ASP A 73 19.96 2.96 -37.56
C ASP A 73 19.36 1.97 -36.54
N ARG A 74 19.79 2.01 -35.27
CA ARG A 74 19.43 1.10 -34.20
C ARG A 74 19.27 1.85 -32.89
N LEU A 75 18.07 1.74 -32.33
CA LEU A 75 17.77 2.19 -30.98
C LEU A 75 18.31 1.12 -30.00
N ASN A 76 19.30 1.46 -29.18
CA ASN A 76 19.76 0.55 -28.13
C ASN A 76 18.76 0.59 -26.96
N ALA A 77 18.12 -0.55 -26.67
CA ALA A 77 17.17 -0.69 -25.57
C ALA A 77 17.81 -0.42 -24.20
N ASP A 78 19.11 -0.67 -24.05
CA ASP A 78 19.87 -0.38 -22.83
C ASP A 78 19.96 1.14 -22.56
N ASN A 79 19.82 1.96 -23.60
CA ASN A 79 19.76 3.42 -23.45
C ASN A 79 18.36 3.91 -23.03
N LEU A 80 17.33 3.06 -23.11
CA LEU A 80 15.95 3.42 -22.75
C LEU A 80 15.63 3.16 -21.29
N PHE A 81 16.30 2.18 -20.69
CA PHE A 81 16.01 1.71 -19.35
C PHE A 81 17.31 1.61 -18.57
N ASN A 82 17.37 2.25 -17.41
CA ASN A 82 18.44 1.95 -16.47
C ASN A 82 18.24 0.54 -15.86
N ASP A 83 19.30 -0.03 -15.31
CA ASP A 83 19.32 -1.38 -14.73
C ASP A 83 18.36 -1.58 -13.54
N SER A 84 17.85 -0.49 -12.96
CA SER A 84 16.87 -0.56 -11.87
C SER A 84 15.44 -0.71 -12.36
N ILE A 85 15.15 -0.54 -13.65
CA ILE A 85 13.80 -0.60 -14.19
C ILE A 85 13.37 -2.03 -14.48
N SER A 86 12.19 -2.39 -14.00
CA SER A 86 11.50 -3.63 -14.26
C SER A 86 10.15 -3.38 -14.92
N ALA A 87 9.79 -4.27 -15.84
CA ALA A 87 8.51 -4.31 -16.51
C ALA A 87 7.61 -5.37 -15.85
N MET A 88 6.40 -4.94 -15.48
CA MET A 88 5.31 -5.79 -15.04
C MET A 88 4.30 -5.94 -16.17
N ILE A 89 4.11 -7.16 -16.64
CA ILE A 89 3.18 -7.50 -17.72
C ILE A 89 2.05 -8.37 -17.17
N LEU A 90 0.83 -7.86 -17.25
CA LEU A 90 -0.38 -8.53 -16.78
C LEU A 90 -1.22 -9.04 -17.96
N ASN A 91 -1.65 -10.31 -17.87
CA ASN A 91 -2.78 -10.80 -18.64
C ASN A 91 -4.05 -10.16 -18.08
N ARG A 92 -4.73 -9.38 -18.92
CA ARG A 92 -5.90 -8.60 -18.51
C ARG A 92 -7.03 -9.50 -18.00
N ASP A 93 -7.36 -10.55 -18.74
CA ASP A 93 -8.51 -11.40 -18.42
C ASP A 93 -8.26 -12.19 -17.13
N ASP A 94 -7.03 -12.65 -16.91
CA ASP A 94 -6.68 -13.35 -15.68
C ASP A 94 -6.57 -12.38 -14.49
N ALA A 95 -6.03 -11.18 -14.67
CA ALA A 95 -6.00 -10.14 -13.64
C ALA A 95 -7.43 -9.75 -13.19
N LEU A 96 -8.35 -9.57 -14.14
CA LEU A 96 -9.75 -9.26 -13.85
C LEU A 96 -10.46 -10.36 -13.06
N LYS A 97 -10.19 -11.64 -13.36
CA LYS A 97 -10.74 -12.77 -12.58
C LYS A 97 -10.33 -12.73 -11.10
N TYR A 98 -9.21 -12.10 -10.78
CA TYR A 98 -8.72 -11.95 -9.42
C TYR A 98 -8.98 -10.55 -8.83
N GLY A 99 -9.89 -9.78 -9.44
CA GLY A 99 -10.28 -8.45 -8.94
C GLY A 99 -9.23 -7.36 -9.16
N ILE A 100 -8.25 -7.58 -10.05
CA ILE A 100 -7.25 -6.59 -10.46
C ILE A 100 -7.73 -5.94 -11.77
N GLU A 101 -8.52 -4.90 -11.63
CA GLU A 101 -9.02 -4.06 -12.71
C GLU A 101 -7.97 -3.02 -13.13
N HIS A 102 -7.14 -2.58 -12.20
CA HIS A 102 -6.13 -1.54 -12.41
C HIS A 102 -4.85 -1.84 -11.62
N GLN A 103 -3.68 -1.53 -12.17
CA GLN A 103 -2.38 -1.80 -11.51
C GLN A 103 -2.23 -1.10 -10.15
N ARG A 104 -2.97 0.00 -9.95
CA ARG A 104 -3.01 0.74 -8.68
C ARG A 104 -3.41 -0.12 -7.48
N GLN A 105 -4.18 -1.17 -7.71
CA GLN A 105 -4.64 -2.07 -6.65
C GLN A 105 -3.52 -2.89 -6.03
N ILE A 106 -2.35 -2.97 -6.68
CA ILE A 106 -1.20 -3.76 -6.21
C ILE A 106 0.02 -2.91 -5.90
N ASP A 107 -0.04 -1.59 -6.08
CA ASP A 107 1.10 -0.69 -5.88
C ASP A 107 1.61 -0.68 -4.45
N ALA A 108 0.72 -0.67 -3.44
CA ALA A 108 1.15 -0.70 -2.05
C ALA A 108 1.90 -2.00 -1.72
N HIS A 109 1.40 -3.14 -2.21
CA HIS A 109 2.07 -4.42 -2.00
C HIS A 109 3.43 -4.46 -2.71
N LEU A 110 3.51 -3.98 -3.95
CA LEU A 110 4.77 -3.81 -4.68
C LEU A 110 5.75 -2.90 -3.92
N PHE A 111 5.26 -1.83 -3.32
CA PHE A 111 6.06 -0.94 -2.49
C PHE A 111 6.65 -1.66 -1.27
N SER A 112 5.89 -2.53 -0.61
CA SER A 112 6.40 -3.36 0.49
C SER A 112 7.50 -4.36 0.09
N LEU A 113 7.60 -4.67 -1.21
CA LEU A 113 8.62 -5.51 -1.82
C LEU A 113 9.79 -4.67 -2.38
N GLY A 114 9.76 -3.36 -2.16
CA GLY A 114 10.80 -2.44 -2.59
C GLY A 114 10.68 -1.99 -4.03
N PHE A 115 9.50 -2.12 -4.65
CA PHE A 115 9.22 -1.62 -5.99
C PHE A 115 8.45 -0.31 -5.95
N MET A 116 8.89 0.66 -6.74
CA MET A 116 8.16 1.92 -6.92
C MET A 116 7.71 2.04 -8.37
N ARG A 117 6.42 2.34 -8.60
CA ARG A 117 5.96 2.66 -9.96
C ARG A 117 6.67 3.90 -10.48
N VAL A 118 7.16 3.85 -11.72
CA VAL A 118 7.88 4.96 -12.34
C VAL A 118 7.08 5.61 -13.47
N THR A 119 7.33 6.90 -13.67
CA THR A 119 6.94 7.62 -14.89
C THR A 119 8.17 7.74 -15.77
N LEU A 120 8.15 7.06 -16.92
CA LEU A 120 9.20 7.18 -17.94
C LEU A 120 9.14 8.55 -18.63
N PRO A 121 10.26 9.05 -19.20
CA PRO A 121 11.60 8.44 -19.21
C PRO A 121 12.44 8.78 -17.97
N ASN A 122 12.01 9.72 -17.11
CA ASN A 122 12.79 10.23 -15.97
C ASN A 122 12.76 9.31 -14.74
N ALA A 123 12.75 8.00 -14.96
CA ALA A 123 12.71 7.03 -13.88
C ALA A 123 14.00 7.09 -13.07
N LYS A 124 13.87 7.49 -11.79
CA LYS A 124 15.00 7.51 -10.86
C LYS A 124 15.21 6.13 -10.26
N GLU A 125 16.47 5.83 -9.97
CA GLU A 125 16.81 4.64 -9.19
C GLU A 125 16.14 4.71 -7.82
N TRP A 126 15.52 3.59 -7.43
CA TRP A 126 14.95 3.40 -6.11
C TRP A 126 15.78 2.39 -5.34
N ILE A 127 16.19 2.78 -4.14
CA ILE A 127 16.92 1.93 -3.22
C ILE A 127 15.95 1.62 -2.06
N PRO A 128 15.31 0.45 -2.08
CA PRO A 128 14.41 0.08 -1.00
C PRO A 128 15.18 -0.20 0.30
N GLY A 129 14.48 -0.04 1.42
CA GLY A 129 15.02 -0.38 2.74
C GLY A 129 15.37 -1.85 2.86
N LYS A 130 16.25 -2.19 3.83
CA LYS A 130 16.70 -3.58 4.06
C LYS A 130 15.54 -4.58 4.23
N HIS A 131 14.46 -4.17 4.90
CA HIS A 131 13.31 -5.04 5.18
C HIS A 131 12.50 -5.36 3.91
N ALA A 132 12.23 -4.37 3.07
CA ALA A 132 11.55 -4.57 1.80
C ALA A 132 12.37 -5.45 0.85
N ALA A 133 13.69 -5.21 0.78
CA ALA A 133 14.61 -6.04 0.00
C ALA A 133 14.64 -7.51 0.48
N ASN A 134 14.66 -7.73 1.80
CA ASN A 134 14.59 -9.07 2.39
C ASN A 134 13.26 -9.76 2.10
N ARG A 135 12.13 -9.04 2.14
CA ARG A 135 10.81 -9.58 1.81
C ARG A 135 10.77 -10.07 0.36
N LEU A 136 11.35 -9.30 -0.58
CA LEU A 136 11.50 -9.73 -1.97
C LEU A 136 12.39 -10.99 -2.08
N ALA A 137 13.56 -11.00 -1.45
CA ALA A 137 14.47 -12.16 -1.49
C ALA A 137 13.79 -13.45 -0.97
N ASN A 138 12.93 -13.33 0.04
CA ASN A 138 12.19 -14.45 0.63
C ASN A 138 10.94 -14.86 -0.16
N SER A 139 10.48 -14.05 -1.12
CA SER A 139 9.29 -14.36 -1.95
C SER A 139 9.55 -15.47 -3.00
N GLY A 140 10.82 -15.79 -3.27
CA GLY A 140 11.19 -16.77 -4.29
C GLY A 140 10.80 -16.31 -5.70
N LYS A 141 10.41 -17.24 -6.58
CA LYS A 141 10.04 -16.94 -7.98
C LYS A 141 8.57 -16.52 -8.16
N ASN A 142 7.74 -16.58 -7.12
CA ASN A 142 6.32 -16.29 -7.20
C ASN A 142 5.97 -15.14 -6.28
N LEU A 143 5.49 -14.03 -6.83
CA LEU A 143 4.92 -12.92 -6.07
C LEU A 143 3.42 -13.14 -5.92
N ASN A 144 2.98 -13.34 -4.68
CA ASN A 144 1.57 -13.46 -4.34
C ASN A 144 1.06 -12.08 -3.94
N PHE A 145 0.23 -11.47 -4.79
CA PHE A 145 -0.28 -10.13 -4.53
C PHE A 145 -1.50 -10.15 -3.63
N LEU A 146 -1.48 -9.20 -2.70
CA LEU A 146 -2.66 -8.71 -2.01
C LEU A 146 -3.14 -7.45 -2.73
N THR A 147 -4.44 -7.33 -2.90
CA THR A 147 -5.06 -6.22 -3.63
C THR A 147 -5.75 -5.26 -2.68
N ILE A 148 -5.73 -3.99 -3.05
CA ILE A 148 -6.49 -2.91 -2.41
C ILE A 148 -7.66 -2.55 -3.34
N PRO A 149 -8.90 -2.41 -2.83
CA PRO A 149 -10.03 -1.94 -3.64
C PRO A 149 -9.81 -0.51 -4.17
N LEU A 150 -10.19 -0.25 -5.43
CA LEU A 150 -10.02 1.07 -6.08
C LEU A 150 -10.86 2.21 -5.49
N GLN A 151 -11.89 1.89 -4.70
CA GLN A 151 -12.90 2.85 -4.24
C GLN A 151 -12.46 3.71 -3.05
N THR A 152 -11.16 3.85 -2.79
CA THR A 152 -10.70 4.78 -1.75
C THR A 152 -10.76 6.21 -2.25
N ILE A 153 -11.46 7.08 -1.51
CA ILE A 153 -11.52 8.55 -1.72
C ILE A 153 -10.10 9.16 -1.81
N HIS A 154 -9.10 8.44 -1.30
CA HIS A 154 -7.71 8.88 -1.16
C HIS A 154 -6.75 8.28 -2.21
N GLN A 155 -7.26 7.67 -3.28
CA GLN A 155 -6.43 7.01 -4.29
C GLN A 155 -5.33 7.92 -4.86
N LYS A 156 -5.66 9.17 -5.20
CA LYS A 156 -4.68 10.15 -5.71
C LYS A 156 -3.59 10.46 -4.68
N PHE A 157 -3.97 10.60 -3.41
CA PHE A 157 -3.03 10.87 -2.34
C PHE A 157 -2.06 9.69 -2.14
N LEU A 158 -2.57 8.46 -2.07
CA LEU A 158 -1.76 7.26 -1.94
C LEU A 158 -0.83 7.09 -3.15
N ASP A 159 -1.33 7.32 -4.36
CA ASP A 159 -0.52 7.31 -5.57
C ASP A 159 0.65 8.29 -5.46
N GLU A 160 0.41 9.55 -5.10
CA GLU A 160 1.48 10.55 -4.97
C GLU A 160 2.47 10.20 -3.84
N ILE A 161 1.98 9.69 -2.71
CA ILE A 161 2.84 9.30 -1.58
C ILE A 161 3.80 8.18 -1.97
N PHE A 162 3.31 7.10 -2.56
CA PHE A 162 4.12 5.91 -2.87
C PHE A 162 4.94 6.02 -4.15
N THR A 163 4.55 6.86 -5.12
CA THR A 163 5.31 6.98 -6.38
C THR A 163 6.13 8.25 -6.49
N LYS A 164 5.94 9.22 -5.58
CA LYS A 164 6.63 10.52 -5.65
C LYS A 164 7.22 10.93 -4.32
N PHE A 165 6.42 11.12 -3.28
CA PHE A 165 6.89 11.79 -2.06
C PHE A 165 7.85 10.95 -1.22
N ILE A 166 7.48 9.72 -0.85
CA ILE A 166 8.38 8.84 -0.09
C ILE A 166 9.65 8.53 -0.88
N PRO A 167 9.57 8.11 -2.16
CA PRO A 167 10.76 7.62 -2.84
C PRO A 167 11.76 8.71 -3.23
N GLN A 168 11.30 9.95 -3.40
CA GLN A 168 12.15 11.08 -3.76
C GLN A 168 12.67 11.84 -2.52
N SER A 169 12.22 11.46 -1.32
CA SER A 169 12.64 12.11 -0.08
C SER A 169 13.97 11.57 0.42
N THR A 170 15.01 12.40 0.38
CA THR A 170 16.34 12.07 0.91
C THR A 170 16.46 12.31 2.42
N LEU A 171 15.57 13.12 2.99
CA LEU A 171 15.58 13.45 4.42
C LEU A 171 14.77 12.43 5.22
N PRO A 172 15.37 11.70 6.19
CA PRO A 172 14.66 10.71 7.00
C PRO A 172 13.42 11.29 7.71
N LEU A 173 13.52 12.53 8.19
CA LEU A 173 12.40 13.26 8.80
C LEU A 173 11.22 13.43 7.85
N ALA A 174 11.46 13.89 6.62
CA ALA A 174 10.40 14.09 5.65
C ALA A 174 9.79 12.75 5.19
N ARG A 175 10.62 11.70 5.06
CA ARG A 175 10.14 10.35 4.76
C ARG A 175 9.23 9.81 5.87
N PHE A 176 9.63 10.00 7.13
CA PHE A 176 8.80 9.65 8.28
C PHE A 176 7.48 10.42 8.28
N PHE A 177 7.53 11.72 8.01
CA PHE A 177 6.33 12.54 7.90
C PHE A 177 5.35 11.98 6.87
N TYR A 178 5.80 11.66 5.64
CA TYR A 178 4.94 11.09 4.60
C TYR A 178 4.35 9.74 5.00
N PHE A 179 5.12 8.87 5.64
CA PHE A 179 4.60 7.63 6.20
C PHE A 179 3.53 7.88 7.27
N TYR A 180 3.75 8.84 8.17
CA TYR A 180 2.78 9.18 9.21
C TYR A 180 1.50 9.79 8.61
N GLN A 181 1.57 10.52 7.50
CA GLN A 181 0.36 10.99 6.79
C GLN A 181 -0.51 9.83 6.29
N VAL A 182 0.10 8.71 5.88
CA VAL A 182 -0.67 7.49 5.55
C VAL A 182 -1.27 6.86 6.80
N ILE A 183 -0.57 6.89 7.94
CA ILE A 183 -1.12 6.42 9.21
C ILE A 183 -2.32 7.29 9.65
N GLU A 184 -2.22 8.62 9.53
CA GLU A 184 -3.32 9.55 9.80
C GLU A 184 -4.54 9.26 8.93
N LEU A 185 -4.32 9.02 7.64
CA LEU A 185 -5.37 8.57 6.71
C LEU A 185 -6.06 7.28 7.20
N LEU A 186 -5.27 6.26 7.57
CA LEU A 186 -5.83 4.99 8.04
C LEU A 186 -6.58 5.14 9.37
N MET A 187 -6.14 6.05 10.23
CA MET A 187 -6.85 6.38 11.47
C MET A 187 -8.19 7.04 11.20
N GLU A 188 -8.28 7.93 10.22
CA GLU A 188 -9.53 8.57 9.78
C GLU A 188 -10.50 7.51 9.25
N GLU A 189 -10.03 6.61 8.39
CA GLU A 189 -10.83 5.51 7.84
C GLU A 189 -11.44 4.61 8.94
N ILE A 190 -10.66 4.31 9.98
CA ILE A 190 -11.09 3.54 11.16
C ILE A 190 -12.06 4.34 12.03
N ALA A 191 -11.83 5.65 12.19
CA ALA A 191 -12.68 6.53 12.98
C ALA A 191 -14.08 6.59 12.36
N ASP A 192 -14.15 6.87 11.06
CA ASP A 192 -15.40 6.96 10.30
C ASP A 192 -16.20 5.67 10.38
N ALA A 193 -15.54 4.52 10.19
CA ALA A 193 -16.20 3.21 10.33
C ALA A 193 -16.77 3.01 11.75
N SER A 194 -16.03 3.47 12.77
CA SER A 194 -16.46 3.37 14.17
C SER A 194 -17.62 4.31 14.50
N ILE A 195 -17.58 5.54 13.97
CA ILE A 195 -18.62 6.56 14.15
C ILE A 195 -19.91 6.08 13.47
N ASN A 196 -19.84 5.69 12.20
CA ASN A 196 -21.01 5.23 11.44
C ASN A 196 -21.67 4.01 12.09
N ALA A 197 -20.86 3.04 12.54
CA ALA A 197 -21.38 1.87 13.24
C ALA A 197 -22.05 2.23 14.59
N SER A 198 -21.50 3.21 15.32
CA SER A 198 -22.07 3.65 16.60
C SER A 198 -23.36 4.47 16.38
N LEU A 199 -23.41 5.31 15.34
CA LEU A 199 -24.61 6.06 14.96
C LEU A 199 -25.75 5.13 14.54
N ALA A 200 -25.46 4.08 13.77
CA ALA A 200 -26.46 3.08 13.39
C ALA A 200 -27.09 2.41 14.64
N ARG A 201 -26.27 1.96 15.60
CA ARG A 201 -26.73 1.37 16.86
C ARG A 201 -27.45 2.36 17.79
N LEU A 202 -27.11 3.64 17.73
CA LEU A 202 -27.82 4.68 18.47
C LEU A 202 -29.18 5.02 17.87
N THR A 203 -29.36 4.83 16.56
CA THR A 203 -30.69 4.91 15.92
C THR A 203 -31.60 3.79 16.45
N GLU A 204 -31.09 2.56 16.63
CA GLU A 204 -31.81 1.44 17.26
C GLU A 204 -32.17 1.71 18.76
N TYR A 205 -31.38 2.52 19.47
CA TYR A 205 -31.69 2.93 20.84
C TYR A 205 -32.95 3.81 20.92
N LYS A 206 -33.21 4.63 19.90
CA LYS A 206 -34.40 5.49 19.84
C LYS A 206 -35.71 4.68 19.91
N GLU A 207 -35.66 3.41 19.52
CA GLU A 207 -36.80 2.48 19.49
C GLU A 207 -36.93 1.66 20.78
N ASN A 208 -35.83 1.42 21.51
CA ASN A 208 -35.77 0.44 22.61
C ASN A 208 -35.39 1.01 23.99
N HIS A 209 -35.08 2.31 24.11
CA HIS A 209 -34.77 3.02 25.37
C HIS A 209 -33.72 2.35 26.30
N ASN A 210 -32.76 1.60 25.76
CA ASN A 210 -31.73 0.91 26.55
C ASN A 210 -30.56 1.82 26.97
N ALA A 211 -30.61 2.41 28.17
CA ALA A 211 -29.60 3.36 28.65
C ALA A 211 -28.16 2.78 28.73
N SER A 212 -28.01 1.46 28.89
CA SER A 212 -26.71 0.78 28.88
C SER A 212 -26.07 0.81 27.48
N LEU A 213 -26.88 0.56 26.44
CA LEU A 213 -26.45 0.67 25.06
C LEU A 213 -26.02 2.10 24.73
N PHE A 214 -26.81 3.11 25.11
CA PHE A 214 -26.46 4.51 24.90
C PHE A 214 -25.11 4.87 25.52
N ARG A 215 -24.87 4.48 26.79
CA ARG A 215 -23.60 4.77 27.46
C ARG A 215 -22.41 4.08 26.78
N LYS A 216 -22.60 2.84 26.33
CA LYS A 216 -21.57 2.07 25.61
C LYS A 216 -21.21 2.74 24.29
N GLU A 217 -22.20 3.12 23.49
CA GLU A 217 -21.96 3.76 22.19
C GLU A 217 -21.41 5.19 22.35
N ALA A 218 -21.83 5.95 23.36
CA ALA A 218 -21.24 7.24 23.69
C ALA A 218 -19.74 7.13 24.04
N GLN A 219 -19.34 6.10 24.80
CA GLN A 219 -17.93 5.79 25.07
C GLN A 219 -17.17 5.37 23.80
N ALA A 220 -17.80 4.59 22.92
CA ALA A 220 -17.22 4.19 21.64
C ALA A 220 -16.95 5.41 20.74
N LEU A 221 -17.90 6.35 20.66
CA LEU A 221 -17.74 7.63 19.96
C LEU A 221 -16.61 8.47 20.56
N GLN A 222 -16.57 8.62 21.88
CA GLN A 222 -15.48 9.34 22.54
C GLN A 222 -14.12 8.70 22.23
N GLY A 223 -14.06 7.36 22.19
CA GLY A 223 -12.87 6.62 21.76
C GLY A 223 -12.49 6.90 20.31
N ALA A 224 -13.46 6.96 19.39
CA ALA A 224 -13.21 7.23 17.98
C ALA A 224 -12.57 8.60 17.73
N PHE A 225 -12.77 9.59 18.60
CA PHE A 225 -12.12 10.91 18.49
C PHE A 225 -10.72 10.99 19.11
N LYS A 226 -10.33 10.02 19.96
CA LYS A 226 -9.00 10.02 20.59
C LYS A 226 -7.96 9.41 19.63
N GLU A 227 -6.92 10.17 19.28
CA GLU A 227 -5.83 9.69 18.41
C GLU A 227 -5.17 8.42 18.94
N SER A 228 -4.83 8.37 20.23
CA SER A 228 -4.24 7.18 20.85
C SER A 228 -5.14 5.95 20.73
N ALA A 229 -6.46 6.11 20.84
CA ALA A 229 -7.40 5.00 20.66
C ALA A 229 -7.50 4.55 19.19
N ARG A 230 -7.48 5.49 18.24
CA ARG A 230 -7.45 5.19 16.80
C ARG A 230 -6.17 4.46 16.38
N LEU A 231 -5.01 4.92 16.85
CA LEU A 231 -3.72 4.25 16.63
C LEU A 231 -3.71 2.84 17.21
N ASN A 232 -4.13 2.67 18.46
CA ASN A 232 -4.20 1.34 19.08
C ASN A 232 -5.13 0.40 18.31
N LYS A 233 -6.27 0.91 17.82
CA LYS A 233 -7.18 0.13 16.98
C LYS A 233 -6.52 -0.27 15.65
N LEU A 234 -5.84 0.67 14.97
CA LEU A 234 -5.13 0.42 13.71
C LEU A 234 -4.08 -0.68 13.85
N PHE A 235 -3.16 -0.54 14.81
CA PHE A 235 -2.09 -1.50 15.04
C PHE A 235 -2.59 -2.82 15.67
N GLY A 236 -3.82 -2.84 16.20
CA GLY A 236 -4.49 -4.04 16.68
C GLY A 236 -5.28 -4.80 15.60
N LEU A 237 -5.39 -4.29 14.37
CA LEU A 237 -6.12 -4.97 13.29
C LEU A 237 -5.45 -6.25 12.77
N PRO A 238 -4.12 -6.30 12.54
CA PRO A 238 -3.48 -7.48 11.98
C PRO A 238 -3.52 -8.62 13.00
N LYS A 239 -4.18 -9.73 12.65
CA LYS A 239 -4.29 -10.90 13.52
C LYS A 239 -2.97 -11.66 13.66
N ASN A 240 -2.16 -11.65 12.61
CA ASN A 240 -0.81 -12.18 12.57
C ASN A 240 0.12 -11.02 12.25
N LEU A 241 0.81 -10.50 13.25
CA LEU A 241 1.76 -9.41 13.06
C LEU A 241 3.03 -9.96 12.42
N PRO A 242 3.41 -9.50 11.21
CA PRO A 242 4.74 -9.76 10.67
C PRO A 242 5.83 -9.36 11.67
N GLN A 243 7.00 -10.00 11.57
CA GLN A 243 8.14 -9.72 12.45
C GLN A 243 8.51 -8.22 12.46
N GLU A 244 8.30 -7.55 11.33
CA GLU A 244 8.54 -6.12 11.13
C GLU A 244 7.77 -5.24 12.12
N PHE A 245 6.59 -5.64 12.62
CA PHE A 245 5.88 -4.88 13.66
C PHE A 245 6.61 -4.90 15.00
N SER A 246 7.20 -6.06 15.36
CA SER A 246 7.99 -6.19 16.59
C SER A 246 9.32 -5.44 16.47
N LEU A 247 9.92 -5.45 15.28
CA LEU A 247 11.12 -4.67 14.99
C LEU A 247 10.84 -3.16 15.02
N LEU A 248 9.70 -2.71 14.48
CA LEU A 248 9.26 -1.32 14.56
C LEU A 248 9.10 -0.89 16.02
N LYS A 249 8.47 -1.73 16.85
CA LYS A 249 8.39 -1.50 18.30
C LYS A 249 9.77 -1.27 18.91
N ALA A 250 10.70 -2.20 18.68
CA ALA A 250 12.05 -2.13 19.22
C ALA A 250 12.82 -0.88 18.74
N ALA A 251 12.67 -0.50 17.47
CA ALA A 251 13.28 0.70 16.90
C ALA A 251 12.75 1.99 17.54
N CYS A 252 11.42 2.07 17.75
CA CYS A 252 10.81 3.20 18.46
C CYS A 252 11.26 3.26 19.93
N GLU A 253 11.29 2.13 20.66
CA GLU A 253 11.78 2.08 22.05
C GLU A 253 13.23 2.55 22.15
N LYS A 254 14.10 2.07 21.25
CA LYS A 254 15.51 2.46 21.20
C LYS A 254 15.66 3.97 21.01
N THR A 255 14.86 4.55 20.10
CA THR A 255 14.85 6.00 19.83
C THR A 255 14.39 6.80 21.04
N LEU A 256 13.30 6.39 21.69
CA LEU A 256 12.77 7.10 22.85
C LEU A 256 13.72 7.02 24.06
N ARG A 257 14.38 5.87 24.25
CA ARG A 257 15.41 5.70 25.29
C ARG A 257 16.61 6.61 25.06
N SER A 258 17.08 6.78 23.81
CA SER A 258 18.26 7.61 23.53
C SER A 258 18.04 9.09 23.82
N ILE A 259 16.78 9.56 23.79
CA ILE A 259 16.40 10.94 24.13
C ILE A 259 15.87 11.09 25.55
N GLY A 260 15.93 10.04 26.38
CA GLY A 260 15.47 10.05 27.77
C GLY A 260 13.96 10.19 27.96
N SER A 261 13.16 9.79 26.95
CA SER A 261 11.70 9.86 27.02
C SER A 261 11.10 8.64 27.73
N THR A 262 9.86 8.78 28.19
CA THR A 262 9.07 7.66 28.71
C THR A 262 8.73 6.68 27.61
N ILE A 263 8.62 5.39 27.96
CA ILE A 263 8.41 4.31 27.01
C ILE A 263 6.97 3.83 27.13
N GLY A 264 6.20 3.96 26.05
CA GLY A 264 4.88 3.37 25.91
C GLY A 264 4.91 1.84 25.95
N ASN A 265 3.74 1.20 26.13
CA ASN A 265 3.65 -0.25 26.33
C ASN A 265 3.59 -1.05 25.02
N ASN A 266 3.10 -0.42 23.96
CA ASN A 266 2.83 -1.06 22.68
C ASN A 266 3.33 -0.23 21.50
N THR A 267 3.39 -0.85 20.31
CA THR A 267 3.92 -0.23 19.08
C THR A 267 3.21 1.07 18.71
N ALA A 268 1.89 1.14 18.93
CA ALA A 268 1.08 2.30 18.58
C ALA A 268 1.43 3.53 19.44
N GLU A 269 1.54 3.33 20.76
CA GLU A 269 1.96 4.35 21.72
C GLU A 269 3.40 4.81 21.44
N LEU A 270 4.31 3.88 21.20
CA LEU A 270 5.72 4.19 20.95
C LEU A 270 5.91 4.99 19.66
N LEU A 271 5.18 4.64 18.59
CA LEU A 271 5.24 5.39 17.34
C LEU A 271 4.66 6.80 17.48
N TYR A 272 3.57 6.94 18.24
CA TYR A 272 2.98 8.23 18.60
C TYR A 272 3.96 9.10 19.38
N ASP A 273 4.62 8.52 20.38
CA ASP A 273 5.60 9.21 21.20
C ASP A 273 6.80 9.66 20.36
N VAL A 274 7.32 8.79 19.47
CA VAL A 274 8.38 9.18 18.52
C VAL A 274 7.93 10.38 17.69
N ARG A 275 6.73 10.31 17.09
CA ARG A 275 6.17 11.41 16.29
C ARG A 275 6.08 12.70 17.10
N ASN A 276 5.54 12.65 18.32
CA ASN A 276 5.43 13.84 19.17
C ASN A 276 6.79 14.42 19.57
N GLN A 277 7.74 13.57 19.93
CA GLN A 277 9.08 14.02 20.28
C GLN A 277 9.80 14.64 19.09
N MET A 278 9.58 14.13 17.87
CA MET A 278 10.07 14.80 16.66
C MET A 278 9.42 16.17 16.49
N PHE A 279 8.09 16.30 16.58
CA PHE A 279 7.44 17.58 16.38
C PHE A 279 7.81 18.65 17.42
N HIS A 280 8.02 18.25 18.68
CA HIS A 280 8.24 19.20 19.78
C HIS A 280 9.73 19.38 20.12
N ASN A 281 10.57 18.37 19.92
CA ASN A 281 11.94 18.32 20.46
C ASN A 281 13.03 18.06 19.40
N TYR A 282 12.72 18.06 18.10
CA TYR A 282 13.74 17.82 17.05
C TYR A 282 14.95 18.75 17.14
N ARG A 283 14.76 20.03 17.52
CA ARG A 283 15.87 20.97 17.66
C ARG A 283 16.92 20.53 18.69
N PHE A 284 16.51 19.82 19.73
CA PHE A 284 17.38 19.41 20.84
C PHE A 284 17.86 17.97 20.69
N SER A 285 17.05 17.11 20.08
CA SER A 285 17.30 15.67 19.94
C SER A 285 17.52 15.23 18.49
N GLY A 286 17.76 16.17 17.58
CA GLY A 286 17.82 15.92 16.13
C GLY A 286 18.81 14.84 15.74
N ALA A 287 20.00 14.83 16.34
CA ALA A 287 21.01 13.80 16.07
C ALA A 287 20.51 12.38 16.41
N ALA A 288 19.81 12.22 17.54
CA ALA A 288 19.27 10.92 17.92
C ALA A 288 18.20 10.42 16.93
N PHE A 289 17.42 11.33 16.36
CA PHE A 289 16.45 11.02 15.32
C PHE A 289 17.10 10.78 13.95
N GLU A 290 18.13 11.54 13.59
CA GLU A 290 18.87 11.35 12.34
C GLU A 290 19.48 9.94 12.27
N ASP A 291 19.95 9.41 13.40
CA ASP A 291 20.51 8.07 13.49
C ASP A 291 19.44 6.96 13.45
N SER A 292 18.24 7.19 14.01
CA SER A 292 17.25 6.13 14.19
C SER A 292 16.10 6.13 13.19
N LEU A 293 15.75 7.28 12.62
CA LEU A 293 14.68 7.40 11.64
C LEU A 293 14.90 6.61 10.36
N PRO A 294 16.13 6.43 9.83
CA PRO A 294 16.34 5.53 8.70
C PRO A 294 15.78 4.14 8.96
N GLU A 295 16.10 3.53 10.11
CA GLU A 295 15.60 2.20 10.48
C GLU A 295 14.08 2.17 10.67
N ILE A 296 13.51 3.18 11.34
CA ILE A 296 12.05 3.30 11.48
C ILE A 296 11.37 3.41 10.10
N ASN A 297 11.93 4.22 9.19
CA ASN A 297 11.39 4.40 7.84
C ASN A 297 11.45 3.12 7.00
N GLU A 298 12.53 2.34 7.11
CA GLU A 298 12.63 1.04 6.43
C GLU A 298 11.59 0.04 6.95
N LEU A 299 11.25 0.10 8.24
CA LEU A 299 10.21 -0.74 8.83
C LEU A 299 8.81 -0.27 8.41
N LEU A 300 8.57 1.04 8.38
CA LEU A 300 7.32 1.64 7.91
C LEU A 300 7.06 1.38 6.42
N GLU A 301 8.12 1.27 5.59
CA GLU A 301 8.04 0.88 4.17
C GLU A 301 7.32 -0.47 3.98
N VAL A 302 7.42 -1.36 4.95
CA VAL A 302 6.79 -2.69 4.93
C VAL A 302 5.48 -2.72 5.72
N VAL A 303 5.47 -2.12 6.91
CA VAL A 303 4.32 -2.15 7.83
C VAL A 303 3.11 -1.38 7.27
N ILE A 304 3.32 -0.21 6.65
CA ILE A 304 2.22 0.62 6.18
C ILE A 304 1.42 -0.04 5.04
N PRO A 305 2.06 -0.61 4.01
CA PRO A 305 1.34 -1.41 3.02
C PRO A 305 0.49 -2.53 3.62
N ASP A 306 1.01 -3.26 4.61
CA ASP A 306 0.27 -4.33 5.28
C ASP A 306 -0.97 -3.78 6.01
N LEU A 307 -0.83 -2.64 6.70
CA LEU A 307 -1.96 -1.95 7.33
C LEU A 307 -2.99 -1.43 6.31
N LEU A 308 -2.53 -0.87 5.19
CA LEU A 308 -3.41 -0.41 4.10
C LEU A 308 -4.25 -1.56 3.56
N ILE A 309 -3.63 -2.69 3.27
CA ILE A 309 -4.32 -3.89 2.79
C ILE A 309 -5.35 -4.34 3.83
N GLU A 310 -4.96 -4.46 5.10
CA GLU A 310 -5.85 -4.94 6.16
C GLU A 310 -7.06 -4.02 6.40
N VAL A 311 -6.86 -2.70 6.39
CA VAL A 311 -7.94 -1.71 6.60
C VAL A 311 -8.88 -1.67 5.39
N LEU A 312 -8.31 -1.56 4.19
CA LEU A 312 -9.09 -1.32 2.98
C LEU A 312 -9.77 -2.59 2.47
N ALA A 313 -9.17 -3.76 2.63
CA ALA A 313 -9.83 -5.05 2.34
C ALA A 313 -11.00 -5.31 3.29
N LYS A 314 -10.90 -4.93 4.58
CA LYS A 314 -12.02 -5.05 5.53
C LYS A 314 -13.15 -4.07 5.24
N ARG A 315 -12.85 -2.86 4.75
CA ARG A 315 -13.89 -1.90 4.33
C ARG A 315 -14.71 -2.39 3.15
N SER A 316 -14.13 -3.11 2.17
CA SER A 316 -14.93 -3.73 1.10
C SER A 316 -15.97 -4.73 1.64
N HIS A 317 -15.68 -5.43 2.75
CA HIS A 317 -16.68 -6.30 3.38
C HIS A 317 -17.74 -5.53 4.16
N ILE A 318 -17.35 -4.51 4.95
CA ILE A 318 -18.29 -3.71 5.76
C ILE A 318 -19.18 -2.82 4.89
N ALA A 319 -18.64 -2.23 3.81
CA ALA A 319 -19.43 -1.42 2.88
C ALA A 319 -20.45 -2.29 2.11
N VAL A 320 -20.10 -3.52 1.75
CA VAL A 320 -21.05 -4.46 1.15
C VAL A 320 -22.12 -4.87 2.16
N GLU A 321 -21.78 -5.18 3.41
CA GLU A 321 -22.76 -5.52 4.44
C GLU A 321 -23.68 -4.35 4.80
N ALA A 322 -23.15 -3.13 4.91
CA ALA A 322 -23.93 -1.93 5.20
C ALA A 322 -24.85 -1.52 4.03
N VAL A 323 -24.37 -1.64 2.79
CA VAL A 323 -25.21 -1.41 1.59
C VAL A 323 -26.27 -2.51 1.48
N VAL A 324 -25.93 -3.78 1.71
CA VAL A 324 -26.92 -4.88 1.73
C VAL A 324 -27.95 -4.65 2.85
N HIS A 325 -27.55 -4.21 4.04
CA HIS A 325 -28.50 -3.89 5.11
C HIS A 325 -29.40 -2.70 4.77
N LEU A 326 -28.86 -1.62 4.21
CA LEU A 326 -29.67 -0.46 3.78
C LEU A 326 -30.62 -0.83 2.62
N THR A 327 -30.15 -1.64 1.66
CA THR A 327 -30.97 -2.09 0.53
C THR A 327 -32.04 -3.08 0.98
N MET A 328 -31.76 -3.96 1.95
CA MET A 328 -32.77 -4.86 2.52
C MET A 328 -33.77 -4.14 3.41
N VAL A 329 -33.37 -3.08 4.12
CA VAL A 329 -34.30 -2.20 4.86
C VAL A 329 -35.21 -1.42 3.90
N ASP A 330 -34.69 -0.95 2.76
CA ASP A 330 -35.50 -0.30 1.71
C ASP A 330 -36.43 -1.29 0.98
N VAL A 331 -36.00 -2.53 0.72
CA VAL A 331 -36.87 -3.55 0.13
C VAL A 331 -37.97 -3.95 1.11
N ALA A 332 -37.65 -4.16 2.39
CA ALA A 332 -38.64 -4.49 3.42
C ALA A 332 -39.63 -3.34 3.70
N SER A 333 -39.21 -2.08 3.56
CA SER A 333 -40.12 -0.92 3.67
C SER A 333 -40.98 -0.71 2.41
N SER A 334 -40.51 -1.17 1.24
CA SER A 334 -41.27 -1.13 -0.02
C SER A 334 -42.28 -2.28 -0.20
N GLU A 335 -42.11 -3.40 0.48
CA GLU A 335 -43.08 -4.52 0.44
C GLU A 335 -44.32 -4.30 1.33
N MET A 336 -44.33 -3.27 2.19
CA MET A 336 -45.49 -2.93 3.02
C MET A 336 -46.57 -2.05 2.33
N SER A 337 -46.41 -1.65 1.07
CA SER A 337 -47.40 -0.80 0.38
C SER A 337 -48.12 -1.44 -0.81
N PHE A 338 -47.86 -2.70 -1.17
CA PHE A 338 -48.53 -3.33 -2.32
C PHE A 338 -49.92 -3.92 -2.00
N GLY A 339 -50.31 -4.00 -0.73
CA GLY A 339 -51.61 -4.52 -0.29
C GLY A 339 -52.76 -3.51 -0.22
N GLN A 340 -52.53 -2.23 -0.53
CA GLN A 340 -53.55 -1.16 -0.40
C GLN A 340 -53.99 -0.55 -1.74
N PHE A 341 -53.65 -1.16 -2.88
CA PHE A 341 -54.03 -0.64 -4.21
C PHE A 341 -55.15 -1.43 -4.91
N LEU A 342 -55.78 -2.41 -4.26
CA LEU A 342 -56.93 -3.14 -4.78
C LEU A 342 -57.98 -3.40 -3.68
N SER A 343 -58.71 -2.35 -3.30
CA SER A 343 -60.06 -2.45 -2.70
C SER A 343 -60.87 -1.22 -3.03
#